data_AF-A0A150MTP1-F1
#
_entry.id   AF-A0A150MTP1-F1
#
_cell.length_a   1.000
_cell.length_b   1.000
_cell.length_c   1.000
_cell.angle_alpha   90.00
_cell.angle_beta   90.00
_cell.angle_gamma   90.00
#
_symmetry.space_group_name_H-M   'P 1'
#
loop_
_entity.id
_entity.type
_entity.pdbx_description
1 polymer ?
#
loop_
_entity_poly.entity_id
_entity_poly.type
_entity_poly.pdbx_seq_one_letter_code
_entity_poly.pdbx_strand_id
1 'polypeptide(L)' 'MMKKSLPDFDRLTDRLINEPSDEPMVVIKTNLDPKQVTEENPYTHGKQTVSKTFETFFKGEKT' A
#
# COMPACT_ATOMS: atom_id res chain seq x y z
N MET A 1 20.50 -0.67 32.50
CA MET A 1 19.37 -0.67 31.55
C MET A 1 19.89 -1.08 30.18
N MET A 2 19.37 -2.16 29.59
CA MET A 2 19.82 -2.60 28.26
C MET A 2 19.12 -1.75 27.18
N LYS A 3 19.90 -1.12 26.30
CA LYS A 3 19.40 -0.36 25.16
C LYS A 3 18.90 -1.36 24.11
N LYS A 4 17.58 -1.46 23.94
CA LYS A 4 16.98 -2.28 22.86
C LYS A 4 17.41 -1.65 21.54
N SER A 5 18.26 -2.32 20.75
CA SER A 5 18.62 -1.85 19.41
C SER A 5 17.39 -1.97 18.52
N LEU A 6 16.94 -0.85 17.95
CA LEU A 6 15.95 -0.88 16.87
C LEU A 6 16.54 -1.68 15.70
N PRO A 7 15.72 -2.50 15.00
CA PRO A 7 16.18 -3.16 13.78
C PRO A 7 16.53 -2.12 12.72
N ASP A 8 17.45 -2.46 11.83
CA ASP A 8 17.84 -1.61 10.69
C ASP A 8 16.79 -1.62 9.55
N PHE A 9 15.79 -2.51 9.65
CA PHE A 9 14.69 -2.69 8.70
C PHE A 9 15.14 -3.07 7.29
N ASP A 10 16.32 -3.66 7.15
CA ASP A 10 16.91 -4.02 5.87
C ASP A 10 16.38 -5.37 5.34
N ARG A 11 15.87 -6.25 6.22
CA ARG A 11 15.36 -7.56 5.84
C ARG A 11 13.85 -7.65 5.95
N LEU A 12 13.25 -8.50 5.12
CA LEU A 12 11.81 -8.77 5.15
C LEU A 12 11.34 -9.26 6.52
N THR A 13 12.17 -10.06 7.19
CA THR A 13 11.91 -10.61 8.54
C THR A 13 11.85 -9.54 9.62
N ASP A 14 12.35 -8.33 9.35
CA ASP A 14 12.29 -7.22 10.29
C ASP A 14 10.94 -6.49 10.22
N ARG A 15 10.09 -6.84 9.25
CA ARG A 15 8.77 -6.26 9.03
C ARG A 15 7.70 -7.13 9.66
N LEU A 16 6.73 -6.51 10.32
CA LEU A 16 5.49 -7.17 10.67
C LEU A 16 4.64 -7.31 9.41
N ILE A 17 4.48 -8.54 8.92
CA ILE A 17 3.55 -8.88 7.83
C ILE A 17 2.35 -9.53 8.49
N ASN A 18 1.18 -8.89 8.39
CA ASN A 18 -0.07 -9.43 8.90
C ASN A 18 -1.09 -9.49 7.78
N GLU A 19 -1.96 -10.50 7.85
CA GLU A 19 -3.10 -10.59 6.95
C GLU A 19 -4.09 -9.45 7.25
N PRO A 20 -4.82 -8.94 6.24
CA PRO A 20 -5.87 -7.96 6.48
C PRO A 20 -6.95 -8.54 7.39
N SER A 21 -7.55 -7.69 8.24
CA SER A 21 -8.68 -8.09 9.09
C SER A 21 -9.92 -8.37 8.25
N ASP A 22 -10.67 -9.41 8.62
CA ASP A 22 -11.98 -9.72 8.03
C ASP A 22 -13.10 -8.78 8.53
N GLU A 23 -12.79 -7.90 9.48
CA GLU A 23 -13.75 -6.95 10.05
C GLU A 23 -14.06 -5.78 9.11
N PRO A 24 -15.27 -5.18 9.20
CA PRO A 24 -15.62 -4.01 8.39
C PRO A 24 -14.72 -2.81 8.71
N MET A 25 -14.22 -2.15 7.66
CA MET A 25 -13.38 -0.96 7.77
C MET A 25 -14.11 0.29 7.26
N VAL A 26 -13.97 1.40 7.99
CA VAL A 26 -14.45 2.71 7.54
C VAL A 26 -13.33 3.41 6.80
N VAL A 27 -13.53 3.67 5.50
CA VAL A 27 -12.58 4.41 4.65
C VAL A 27 -13.19 5.76 4.30
N ILE A 28 -12.52 6.85 4.72
CA ILE A 28 -12.94 8.22 4.41
C ILE A 28 -12.05 8.74 3.29
N LYS A 29 -12.67 9.17 2.19
CA LYS A 29 -11.99 9.82 1.07
C LYS A 29 -12.21 11.33 1.09
N THR A 30 -11.17 12.08 0.73
CA THR A 30 -11.22 13.54 0.65
C THR A 30 -11.20 14.02 -0.80
N ASN A 31 -11.50 15.30 -1.01
CA ASN A 31 -11.33 15.95 -2.31
C ASN A 31 -9.86 16.22 -2.66
N LEU A 32 -8.92 16.02 -1.72
CA LEU A 32 -7.48 16.10 -1.93
C LEU A 32 -6.88 14.76 -2.33
N ASP A 33 -7.63 13.66 -2.20
CA ASP A 33 -7.13 12.35 -2.58
C ASP A 33 -7.02 12.25 -4.11
N PRO A 34 -5.97 11.57 -4.63
CA PRO A 34 -5.82 11.34 -6.06
C PRO A 34 -7.05 10.65 -6.64
N LYS A 35 -7.46 11.08 -7.85
CA LYS A 35 -8.66 10.52 -8.50
C LYS A 35 -8.38 9.15 -9.09
N GLN A 36 -7.15 8.95 -9.55
CA GLN A 36 -6.70 7.73 -10.19
C GLN A 36 -5.60 7.07 -9.37
N VAL A 37 -5.60 5.74 -9.34
CA VAL A 37 -4.57 4.95 -8.64
C VAL A 37 -3.18 5.06 -9.28
N THR A 38 -3.07 5.72 -10.42
CA THR A 38 -1.82 6.03 -11.13
C THR A 38 -1.30 7.43 -10.82
N GLU A 39 -2.11 8.29 -10.21
CA GLU A 39 -1.68 9.60 -9.74
C GLU A 39 -0.96 9.43 -8.40
N GLU A 40 0.23 10.02 -8.27
CA GLU A 40 1.06 9.98 -7.04
C GLU A 40 1.45 8.58 -6.56
N ASN A 41 1.21 7.54 -7.36
CA ASN A 41 1.56 6.17 -7.01
C ASN A 41 3.02 5.87 -7.42
N PRO A 42 3.93 5.59 -6.45
CA PRO A 42 5.34 5.36 -6.75
C PRO A 42 5.57 4.15 -7.65
N TYR A 43 4.65 3.19 -7.69
CA TYR A 43 4.73 2.01 -8.55
C TYR A 43 4.38 2.29 -10.01
N THR A 44 3.88 3.49 -10.31
CA THR A 44 3.54 3.94 -11.66
C THR A 44 4.50 5.00 -12.21
N HIS A 45 5.42 5.50 -11.37
CA HIS A 45 6.38 6.51 -11.78
C HIS A 45 7.23 6.04 -12.96
N GLY A 46 7.27 6.84 -14.04
CA GLY A 46 8.01 6.51 -15.26
C GLY A 46 7.39 5.42 -16.15
N LYS A 47 6.20 4.91 -15.81
CA LYS A 47 5.49 3.93 -16.66
C LYS A 47 4.60 4.64 -17.67
N GLN A 48 4.76 4.29 -18.94
CA GLN A 48 3.90 4.80 -20.02
C GLN A 48 2.52 4.13 -20.04
N THR A 49 2.44 2.89 -19.58
CA THR A 49 1.21 2.09 -19.52
C THR A 49 1.15 1.30 -18.22
N VAL A 50 -0.06 1.19 -17.67
CA VAL A 50 -0.36 0.47 -16.43
C VAL A 50 -1.40 -0.61 -16.76
N SER A 51 -1.24 -1.81 -16.20
CA SER A 51 -2.15 -2.90 -16.52
C SER A 51 -3.49 -2.75 -15.81
N LYS A 52 -4.56 -3.32 -16.39
CA LYS A 52 -5.87 -3.36 -15.74
C LYS A 52 -5.83 -4.09 -14.39
N THR A 53 -5.04 -5.17 -14.31
CA THR A 53 -4.83 -5.92 -13.07
C THR A 53 -4.22 -5.07 -11.97
N PHE A 54 -3.27 -4.18 -12.32
CA PHE A 54 -2.72 -3.22 -11.36
C PHE A 54 -3.83 -2.29 -10.86
N GLU A 55 -4.63 -1.72 -11.76
CA GLU A 55 -5.71 -0.81 -11.34
C GLU A 55 -6.72 -1.50 -10.42
N THR A 56 -7.17 -2.70 -10.78
CA THR A 56 -8.12 -3.50 -9.99
C THR A 56 -7.59 -3.79 -8.59
N PHE A 57 -6.30 -4.15 -8.47
CA PHE A 57 -5.65 -4.39 -7.18
C PHE A 57 -5.69 -3.14 -6.28
N PHE A 58 -5.27 -1.97 -6.79
CA PHE A 58 -5.23 -0.75 -5.99
C PHE A 58 -6.61 -0.11 -5.74
N LYS A 59 -7.60 -0.41 -6.59
CA LYS A 59 -9.00 -0.01 -6.35
C LYS A 59 -9.69 -0.87 -5.29
N GLY A 60 -9.09 -2.00 -4.90
CA GLY A 60 -9.70 -2.96 -3.98
C GLY A 60 -10.93 -3.65 -4.58
N GLU A 61 -11.00 -3.74 -5.91
CA GLU A 61 -12.05 -4.47 -6.61
C GLU A 61 -11.84 -5.98 -6.38
N LYS A 62 -12.89 -6.71 -5.98
CA LYS A 62 -12.81 -8.18 -5.91
C LYS A 62 -12.56 -8.73 -7.32
N THR A 63 -11.46 -9.46 -7.47
CA THR A 63 -11.12 -10.26 -8.67
C THR A 63 -12.06 -11.44 -8.85
#